data_AF-A0A9R0R2I3-F1
#
_entry.id   AF-A0A9R0R2I3-F1
#
_cell.length_a   1.000
_cell.length_b   1.000
_cell.length_c   1.000
_cell.angle_alpha   90.00
_cell.angle_beta   90.00
_cell.angle_gamma   90.00
#
_symmetry.space_group_name_H-M   'P 1'
#
loop_
_entity.id
_entity.type
_entity.pdbx_description
1 polymer ?
#
loop_
_entity_poly.entity_id
_entity_poly.type
_entity_poly.pdbx_seq_one_letter_code
_entity_poly.pdbx_strand_id
1 'polypeptide(L)'
;MKNHEILAEEIQERDEEALKYLKDIKWYRITEPKGFKLEFHFNTNPFFKNEVLTKTYHMIDEDEPILEKAIGTEIEWCPGKSLTQKVLKKKPKKGSKNTKPITKIENCESFFNFFSPPQVPDDDEEIDEDTVS
;
A
#
# COMPACT_ATOMS: atom_id res chain seq x y z
N MET A 1 -7.48 15.04 6.63
CA MET A 1 -6.22 14.67 5.96
C MET A 1 -5.84 15.57 4.79
N LYS A 2 -6.78 16.17 4.04
CA LYS A 2 -6.47 17.04 2.89
C LYS A 2 -5.90 18.43 3.21
N ASN A 3 -5.69 18.76 4.48
CA ASN A 3 -5.10 20.05 4.88
C ASN A 3 -3.58 20.10 4.66
N HIS A 4 -2.97 18.99 4.23
CA HIS A 4 -1.55 18.90 3.89
C HIS A 4 -1.44 18.55 2.40
N GLU A 5 -0.90 19.46 1.59
CA GLU A 5 -0.92 19.38 0.11
C GLU A 5 -0.40 18.03 -0.42
N ILE A 6 0.75 17.57 0.07
CA ILE A 6 1.37 16.30 -0.38
C ILE A 6 0.48 15.09 -0.11
N LEU A 7 -0.26 15.08 1.01
CA LEU A 7 -1.18 13.97 1.32
C LEU A 7 -2.50 14.09 0.58
N ALA A 8 -2.89 15.31 0.19
CA ALA A 8 -4.13 15.54 -0.53
C ALA A 8 -4.07 15.01 -1.97
N GLU A 9 -2.90 15.06 -2.61
CA GLU A 9 -2.67 14.55 -3.97
C GLU A 9 -2.78 13.02 -4.05
N GLU A 10 -2.37 12.32 -3.00
CA GLU A 10 -2.41 10.84 -2.94
C GLU A 10 -3.79 10.28 -2.58
N ILE A 11 -4.72 11.11 -2.09
CA ILE A 11 -6.06 10.68 -1.66
C ILE A 11 -7.04 10.80 -2.82
N GLN A 12 -7.49 9.65 -3.32
CA GLN A 12 -8.54 9.58 -4.33
C GLN A 12 -9.93 9.74 -3.68
N GLU A 13 -10.93 10.16 -4.46
CA GLU A 13 -12.31 10.34 -3.96
C GLU A 13 -12.87 9.06 -3.30
N ARG A 14 -12.51 7.88 -3.83
CA ARG A 14 -12.92 6.58 -3.27
C ARG A 14 -12.28 6.28 -1.91
N ASP A 15 -11.12 6.84 -1.62
CA ASP A 15 -10.41 6.64 -0.36
C ASP A 15 -11.06 7.45 0.77
N GLU A 16 -11.69 8.58 0.45
CA GLU A 16 -12.33 9.47 1.43
C GLU A 16 -13.39 8.75 2.26
N GLU A 17 -14.19 7.88 1.63
CA GLU A 17 -15.23 7.13 2.34
C GLU A 17 -14.67 6.19 3.41
N ALA A 18 -13.48 5.60 3.18
CA ALA A 18 -12.80 4.80 4.19
C ALA A 18 -12.09 5.69 5.23
N LEU A 19 -11.49 6.80 4.79
CA LEU A 19 -10.81 7.75 5.67
C LEU A 19 -11.75 8.48 6.64
N LYS A 20 -13.06 8.52 6.38
CA LYS A 20 -14.07 8.98 7.37
C LYS A 20 -14.08 8.15 8.65
N TYR A 21 -13.62 6.90 8.59
CA TYR A 21 -13.55 6.01 9.74
C TYR A 21 -12.22 6.13 10.48
N LEU A 22 -11.26 6.89 9.95
CA LEU A 22 -10.01 7.16 10.63
C LEU A 22 -10.28 8.02 11.88
N LYS A 23 -9.95 7.46 13.03
CA LYS A 23 -10.17 8.06 14.33
C LYS A 23 -8.94 8.81 14.83
N ASP A 24 -7.75 8.23 14.63
CA ASP A 24 -6.52 8.78 15.19
C ASP A 24 -5.30 8.36 14.34
N ILE A 25 -4.24 9.15 14.42
CA ILE A 25 -2.94 8.82 13.85
C ILE A 25 -1.89 9.04 14.93
N LYS A 26 -1.17 7.98 15.25
CA LYS A 26 -0.07 8.02 16.21
C LYS A 26 1.24 7.74 15.51
N TRP A 27 2.32 8.23 16.09
CA TRP A 27 3.65 7.88 15.66
C TRP A 27 4.53 7.57 16.87
N TYR A 28 5.50 6.69 16.66
CA TYR A 28 6.42 6.25 17.69
C TYR A 28 7.81 6.10 17.09
N ARG A 29 8.83 6.51 17.84
CA ARG A 29 10.23 6.17 17.52
C ARG A 29 10.48 4.70 17.88
N ILE A 30 11.23 4.01 17.04
CA ILE A 30 11.70 2.65 17.28
C ILE A 30 13.22 2.74 17.43
N THR A 31 13.75 2.10 18.47
CA THR A 31 15.19 2.13 18.78
C THR A 31 15.95 0.94 18.20
N GLU A 32 15.29 -0.20 18.00
CA GLU A 32 15.92 -1.44 17.51
C GLU A 32 14.90 -2.30 16.74
N PRO A 33 15.03 -2.45 15.40
CA PRO A 33 15.89 -1.66 14.53
C PRO A 33 15.47 -0.19 14.56
N LYS A 34 16.45 0.70 14.41
CA LYS A 34 16.25 2.15 14.46
C LYS A 34 15.23 2.60 13.41
N GLY A 35 14.32 3.50 13.80
CA GLY A 35 13.28 3.96 12.87
C GLY A 35 12.09 4.64 13.53
N PHE A 36 10.97 4.69 12.80
CA PHE A 36 9.71 5.15 13.34
C PHE A 36 8.53 4.40 12.73
N LYS A 37 7.43 4.33 13.47
CA LYS A 37 6.18 3.69 13.06
C LYS A 37 5.05 4.69 13.13
N LEU A 38 4.24 4.73 12.08
CA LEU A 38 2.94 5.39 12.03
C LEU A 38 1.84 4.34 12.26
N GLU A 39 0.86 4.67 13.08
CA GLU A 39 -0.34 3.87 13.31
C GLU A 39 -1.59 4.69 12.99
N PHE A 40 -2.40 4.18 12.07
CA PHE A 40 -3.66 4.76 11.66
C PHE A 40 -4.78 3.94 12.28
N HIS A 41 -5.47 4.52 13.27
CA HIS A 41 -6.51 3.85 14.03
C HIS A 41 -7.87 4.12 13.38
N PHE A 42 -8.58 3.08 12.98
CA PHE A 42 -9.88 3.14 12.34
C PHE A 42 -10.97 2.57 13.25
N ASN A 43 -12.15 3.16 13.21
CA ASN A 43 -13.35 2.50 13.69
C ASN A 43 -13.72 1.33 12.76
N THR A 44 -14.54 0.40 13.25
CA THR A 44 -15.16 -0.63 12.41
C THR A 44 -15.81 0.02 11.19
N ASN A 45 -15.49 -0.49 10.00
CA ASN A 45 -15.86 0.13 8.73
C ASN A 45 -16.18 -0.94 7.67
N PRO A 46 -16.87 -0.59 6.57
CA PRO A 46 -17.28 -1.56 5.57
C PRO A 46 -16.18 -1.95 4.57
N PHE A 47 -14.96 -1.39 4.67
CA PHE A 47 -13.91 -1.56 3.67
C PHE A 47 -12.92 -2.67 4.02
N PHE A 48 -12.48 -2.73 5.27
CA PHE A 48 -11.50 -3.69 5.75
C PHE A 48 -11.72 -4.01 7.23
N LYS A 49 -11.14 -5.12 7.69
CA LYS A 49 -11.31 -5.61 9.06
C LYS A 49 -10.31 -5.02 10.06
N ASN A 50 -9.17 -4.51 9.60
CA ASN A 50 -8.13 -3.98 10.46
C ASN A 50 -8.63 -2.78 11.27
N GLU A 51 -8.41 -2.81 12.57
CA GLU A 51 -8.63 -1.64 13.44
C GLU A 51 -7.44 -0.66 13.40
N VAL A 52 -6.24 -1.18 13.11
CA VAL A 52 -5.01 -0.37 13.00
C VAL A 52 -4.26 -0.77 11.74
N LEU A 53 -3.96 0.22 10.89
CA LEU A 53 -3.02 0.07 9.78
C LEU A 53 -1.70 0.74 10.17
N THR A 54 -0.58 0.04 9.97
CA THR A 54 0.73 0.53 10.38
C THR A 54 1.65 0.72 9.19
N LYS A 55 2.52 1.72 9.27
CA LYS A 55 3.65 1.91 8.37
C LYS A 55 4.90 2.15 9.19
N THR A 56 5.84 1.23 9.08
CA THR A 56 7.12 1.24 9.77
C THR A 56 8.22 1.60 8.79
N TYR A 57 9.10 2.51 9.17
CA TYR A 57 10.29 2.90 8.44
C TYR A 57 11.51 2.55 9.30
N HIS A 58 12.38 1.68 8.80
CA HIS A 58 13.69 1.39 9.38
C HIS A 58 14.72 2.33 8.76
N MET A 59 15.56 2.93 9.60
CA MET A 59 16.53 3.96 9.22
C MET A 59 17.92 3.51 9.62
N ILE A 60 18.92 3.75 8.76
CA ILE A 60 20.31 3.37 9.00
C ILE A 60 20.97 4.32 10.02
N ASP A 61 20.72 5.63 9.90
CA ASP A 61 21.36 6.67 10.72
C ASP A 61 20.34 7.75 11.20
N GLU A 62 20.68 8.49 12.26
CA GLU A 62 19.84 9.58 12.83
C GLU A 62 20.28 10.96 12.35
N ASP A 63 21.58 11.14 12.13
CA ASP A 63 22.19 12.39 11.69
C ASP A 63 22.03 12.53 10.17
N GLU A 64 22.11 11.41 9.43
CA GLU A 64 21.76 11.32 8.00
C GLU A 64 20.63 10.29 7.80
N PRO A 65 19.34 10.69 7.86
CA PRO A 65 18.23 9.73 7.85
C PRO A 65 18.08 9.04 6.49
N ILE A 66 18.84 7.96 6.28
CA ILE A 66 18.75 7.07 5.13
C ILE A 66 17.72 5.98 5.45
N LEU A 67 16.70 5.89 4.59
CA LEU A 67 15.67 4.86 4.67
C LEU A 67 16.25 3.52 4.19
N GLU A 68 16.31 2.54 5.08
CA GLU A 68 16.72 1.17 4.75
C GLU A 68 15.53 0.38 4.19
N LYS A 69 14.42 0.38 4.93
CA LYS A 69 13.26 -0.47 4.64
C LYS A 69 11.97 0.19 5.10
N ALA A 70 10.92 0.00 4.31
CA ALA A 70 9.57 0.34 4.70
C ALA A 70 8.70 -0.93 4.75
N ILE A 71 7.92 -1.06 5.81
CA ILE A 71 7.01 -2.19 6.03
C ILE A 71 5.63 -1.62 6.32
N GLY A 72 4.62 -2.07 5.59
CA GLY A 72 3.24 -1.67 5.86
C GLY A 72 2.36 -2.87 6.20
N THR A 73 1.25 -2.59 6.86
CA THR A 73 0.24 -3.60 7.20
C THR A 73 -0.51 -4.07 5.95
N GLU A 74 -0.60 -5.39 5.77
CA GLU A 74 -1.52 -5.97 4.79
C GLU A 74 -2.97 -5.67 5.18
N ILE A 75 -3.71 -5.06 4.26
CA ILE A 75 -5.09 -4.66 4.49
C ILE A 75 -6.02 -5.83 4.20
N GLU A 76 -6.77 -6.25 5.22
CA GLU A 76 -7.79 -7.30 5.14
C GLU A 76 -9.08 -6.75 4.55
N TRP A 77 -9.08 -6.51 3.24
CA TRP A 77 -10.23 -5.98 2.51
C TRP A 77 -11.46 -6.87 2.64
N CYS A 78 -12.61 -6.24 2.88
CA CYS A 78 -13.91 -6.87 2.74
C CYS A 78 -14.18 -7.24 1.26
N PRO A 79 -15.01 -8.25 0.98
CA PRO A 79 -15.25 -8.71 -0.39
C PRO A 79 -15.74 -7.58 -1.33
N GLY A 80 -14.99 -7.34 -2.41
CA GLY A 80 -15.32 -6.31 -3.40
C GLY A 80 -15.13 -4.86 -2.93
N LYS A 81 -14.43 -4.64 -1.80
CA LYS A 81 -14.21 -3.33 -1.20
C LYS A 81 -12.75 -2.85 -1.27
N SER A 82 -11.89 -3.60 -1.94
CA SER A 82 -10.51 -3.16 -2.19
C SER A 82 -10.49 -1.84 -2.94
N LEU A 83 -9.79 -0.86 -2.36
CA LEU A 83 -9.61 0.46 -2.95
C LEU A 83 -8.37 0.55 -3.83
N THR A 84 -7.41 -0.37 -3.63
CA THR A 84 -6.15 -0.47 -4.37
C THR A 84 -6.28 -1.28 -5.67
N GLN A 85 -7.42 -1.95 -5.89
CA GLN A 85 -7.68 -2.76 -7.08
C GLN A 85 -9.00 -2.41 -7.76
N LYS A 86 -9.04 -2.49 -9.09
CA LYS A 86 -10.24 -2.36 -9.92
C LYS A 86 -10.52 -3.66 -10.66
N VAL A 87 -11.80 -4.03 -10.67
CA VAL A 87 -12.27 -5.23 -11.39
C VAL A 87 -12.83 -4.82 -12.75
N LEU A 88 -12.10 -5.14 -13.81
CA LEU A 88 -12.53 -4.93 -15.19
C LEU A 88 -13.22 -6.19 -15.73
N LYS A 89 -14.52 -6.07 -16.02
CA LYS A 89 -15.29 -7.12 -16.68
C LYS A 89 -15.27 -6.88 -18.19
N LYS A 90 -14.63 -7.76 -18.97
CA LYS A 90 -14.72 -7.71 -20.43
C LYS A 90 -15.98 -8.41 -20.90
N LYS A 91 -16.78 -7.74 -21.74
CA LYS A 91 -17.93 -8.38 -22.40
C LYS A 91 -17.41 -9.49 -23.33
N PRO A 92 -18.02 -10.69 -23.34
CA PRO A 92 -17.64 -11.75 -24.26
C PRO A 92 -17.85 -11.30 -25.71
N LYS A 93 -16.95 -11.71 -26.61
CA LYS A 93 -17.06 -11.39 -28.05
C LYS A 93 -18.36 -11.99 -28.60
N LYS A 94 -19.13 -11.18 -29.33
CA LYS A 94 -20.40 -11.55 -29.97
C LYS A 94 -20.12 -12.69 -30.97
N GLY A 95 -20.51 -13.92 -30.62
CA GLY A 95 -20.33 -15.11 -31.48
C GLY A 95 -19.79 -16.35 -30.76
N SER A 96 -19.20 -16.23 -29.56
CA SER A 96 -18.71 -17.39 -28.82
C SER A 96 -19.83 -17.95 -27.91
N LYS A 97 -20.49 -19.03 -28.36
CA LYS A 97 -21.33 -19.86 -27.49
C LYS A 97 -20.41 -20.47 -26.43
N ASN A 98 -20.62 -20.18 -25.14
CA ASN A 98 -19.94 -20.71 -23.95
C ASN A 98 -18.63 -20.08 -23.42
N THR A 99 -18.35 -18.79 -23.60
CA THR A 99 -17.26 -18.14 -22.84
C THR A 99 -17.74 -17.46 -21.56
N LYS A 100 -17.31 -17.96 -20.40
CA LYS A 100 -17.48 -17.29 -19.10
C LYS A 100 -16.85 -15.88 -19.15
N PRO A 101 -17.44 -14.86 -18.51
CA PRO A 101 -16.87 -13.52 -18.48
C PRO A 101 -15.49 -13.53 -17.83
N ILE A 102 -14.48 -13.04 -18.54
CA ILE A 102 -13.12 -12.89 -18.04
C ILE A 102 -13.09 -11.65 -17.14
N THR A 103 -12.75 -11.87 -15.87
CA THR A 103 -12.59 -10.82 -14.86
C THR A 103 -11.10 -10.54 -14.74
N LYS A 104 -10.66 -9.32 -15.08
CA LYS A 104 -9.28 -8.88 -14.87
C LYS A 104 -9.24 -7.96 -13.65
N ILE A 105 -8.33 -8.22 -12.73
CA ILE A 105 -8.05 -7.35 -11.59
C ILE A 105 -6.81 -6.54 -11.95
N GLU A 106 -6.89 -5.22 -11.85
CA GLU A 106 -5.76 -4.32 -12.07
C GLU A 106 -5.56 -3.43 -10.84
N ASN A 107 -4.31 -3.20 -10.46
CA ASN A 107 -3.97 -2.24 -9.42
C ASN A 107 -4.31 -0.82 -9.89
N CYS A 108 -4.70 0.04 -8.97
CA CYS A 108 -5.00 1.44 -9.24
C CYS A 108 -4.47 2.34 -8.13
N GLU A 109 -4.35 3.62 -8.45
CA GLU A 109 -4.02 4.65 -7.46
C GLU A 109 -5.05 4.69 -6.34
N SER A 110 -4.52 4.75 -5.13
CA SER A 110 -5.25 4.82 -3.87
C SER A 110 -4.26 5.16 -2.77
N PHE A 111 -4.67 6.01 -1.83
CA PHE A 111 -3.92 6.32 -0.61
C PHE A 111 -3.48 5.04 0.11
N PHE A 112 -4.30 3.98 0.08
CA PHE A 112 -4.01 2.73 0.78
C PHE A 112 -2.84 1.94 0.19
N ASN A 113 -2.33 2.31 -0.99
CA ASN A 113 -1.04 1.81 -1.50
C ASN A 113 0.13 2.21 -0.59
N PHE A 114 -0.03 3.26 0.23
CA PHE A 114 0.94 3.67 1.25
C PHE A 114 1.35 2.53 2.19
N PHE A 115 0.45 1.59 2.48
CA PHE A 115 0.70 0.43 3.33
C PHE A 115 1.29 -0.77 2.59
N SER A 116 1.51 -0.66 1.27
CA SER A 116 2.18 -1.67 0.45
C SER A 116 3.42 -1.06 -0.20
N PRO A 117 4.45 -0.67 0.57
CA PRO A 117 5.63 -0.02 0.03
C PRO A 117 6.35 -0.92 -0.99
N PRO A 118 7.00 -0.33 -2.01
CA PRO A 118 7.87 -1.08 -2.90
C PRO A 118 9.01 -1.71 -2.09
N GLN A 119 9.42 -2.92 -2.47
CA GLN A 119 10.62 -3.54 -1.92
C GLN A 119 11.83 -2.86 -2.56
N VAL A 120 12.82 -2.49 -1.74
CA VAL A 120 14.13 -2.11 -2.25
C VAL A 120 14.77 -3.39 -2.78
N PRO A 121 15.22 -3.45 -4.05
CA PRO A 121 15.94 -4.62 -4.53
C PRO A 121 17.17 -4.83 -3.66
N ASP A 122 17.42 -6.06 -3.24
CA ASP A 122 18.67 -6.41 -2.55
C ASP A 122 19.81 -6.21 -3.58
N ASP A 123 20.79 -5.34 -3.30
CA ASP A 123 21.97 -5.09 -4.16
C ASP A 123 22.92 -6.31 -4.24
N ASP A 124 22.51 -7.48 -3.75
CA ASP A 124 23.25 -8.75 -3.71
C ASP A 124 23.09 -9.60 -5.00
N GLU A 125 22.68 -9.01 -6.13
CA GLU A 125 23.02 -9.61 -7.43
C GLU A 125 24.46 -9.22 -7.77
N GLU A 126 25.42 -9.99 -7.24
CA GLU A 126 26.80 -10.06 -7.71
C GLU A 126 26.80 -9.97 -9.24
N ILE A 127 27.27 -8.83 -9.75
CA ILE A 127 27.63 -8.70 -11.16
C ILE A 127 28.78 -9.68 -11.33
N ASP A 128 28.50 -10.85 -11.90
CA ASP A 128 29.48 -11.88 -12.22
C ASP A 128 30.44 -11.28 -13.27
N GLU A 129 31.49 -10.60 -12.77
CA GLU A 129 32.58 -10.02 -13.56
C GLU A 129 33.52 -11.15 -13.99
N ASP A 130 33.04 -12.05 -14.85
CA ASP A 130 33.91 -13.01 -15.53
C ASP A 130 33.58 -13.04 -17.03
N THR A 131 33.84 -11.90 -17.68
CA THR A 131 34.05 -11.83 -19.12
C THR A 131 35.37 -11.13 -19.45
N VAL A 132 36.50 -11.58 -18.90
CA VAL A 132 37.82 -11.44 -19.55
C VAL A 132 38.73 -12.61 -19.13
N SER A 133 38.86 -13.61 -20.01
CA SER A 133 40.14 -14.17 -20.47
C SER A 133 39.94 -15.11 -21.65
#